data_AF-A0A1V3S2F3-F1
#
_entry.id   AF-A0A1V3S2F3-F1
#
_cell.length_a   1.000
_cell.length_b   1.000
_cell.length_c   1.000
_cell.angle_alpha   90.00
_cell.angle_beta   90.00
_cell.angle_gamma   90.00
#
_symmetry.space_group_name_H-M   'P 1'
#
loop_
_entity.id
_entity.type
_entity.pdbx_description
1 polymer ?
#
loop_
_entity_poly.entity_id
_entity_poly.type
_entity_poly.pdbx_seq_one_letter_code
_entity_poly.pdbx_strand_id
1 'polypeptide(L)'
;MGVASLKKGAGSGAEAAAASPAADSFINGAKIDGKNGAVAAKPAQAKVYKRIMFSLTSEIDAEVERLSLLPHGVRVSRSDVIRAAVALLASQGDENVSKLLKELKEKD
;
A
#
# COMPACT_ATOMS: atom_id res chain seq x y z
N MET A 1 -45.47 0.18 35.51
CA MET A 1 -44.95 -1.19 35.74
C MET A 1 -45.70 -2.13 34.79
N GLY A 2 -44.99 -2.75 33.84
CA GLY A 2 -45.56 -3.81 32.98
C GLY A 2 -45.05 -3.77 31.54
N VAL A 3 -43.87 -4.33 31.29
CA VAL A 3 -43.34 -4.59 29.94
C VAL A 3 -44.14 -5.74 29.30
N ALA A 4 -44.69 -5.52 28.11
CA ALA A 4 -45.30 -6.59 27.33
C ALA A 4 -44.20 -7.47 26.71
N SER A 5 -44.13 -8.72 27.16
CA SER A 5 -43.20 -9.74 26.70
C SER A 5 -43.42 -10.07 25.22
N LEU A 6 -42.49 -9.69 24.35
CA LEU A 6 -42.43 -10.16 22.98
C LEU A 6 -42.08 -11.65 22.98
N LYS A 7 -43.05 -12.47 22.58
CA LYS A 7 -42.89 -13.91 22.40
C LYS A 7 -41.88 -14.15 21.28
N LYS A 8 -40.74 -14.78 21.62
CA LYS A 8 -39.71 -15.26 20.68
C LYS A 8 -40.39 -16.19 19.66
N GLY A 9 -40.71 -15.61 18.52
CA GLY A 9 -41.25 -16.30 17.35
C GLY A 9 -40.21 -17.24 16.78
N ALA A 10 -40.71 -18.36 16.27
CA ALA A 10 -40.00 -19.50 15.75
C ALA A 10 -38.87 -19.16 14.77
N GLY A 11 -37.91 -20.08 14.74
CA GLY A 11 -36.76 -20.18 13.84
C GLY A 11 -36.97 -19.52 12.50
N SER A 12 -36.05 -18.62 12.22
CA SER A 12 -35.93 -17.87 10.99
C SER A 12 -35.96 -18.79 9.76
N GLY A 13 -36.68 -18.37 8.71
CA GLY A 13 -36.49 -18.91 7.36
C GLY A 13 -35.07 -18.69 6.81
N ALA A 14 -34.19 -18.04 7.57
CA ALA A 14 -32.76 -17.90 7.27
C ALA A 14 -31.94 -19.14 7.68
N GLU A 15 -32.36 -19.91 8.69
CA GLU A 15 -31.66 -21.14 9.11
C GLU A 15 -31.86 -22.29 8.12
N ALA A 16 -32.99 -22.36 7.43
CA ALA A 16 -33.24 -23.36 6.39
C ALA A 16 -32.45 -23.10 5.09
N ALA A 17 -32.07 -21.84 4.82
CA ALA A 17 -31.26 -21.48 3.65
C ALA A 17 -29.75 -21.77 3.85
N ALA A 18 -29.30 -21.92 5.10
CA ALA A 18 -27.91 -22.20 5.44
C ALA A 18 -27.54 -23.70 5.35
N ALA A 19 -28.52 -24.60 5.26
CA ALA A 19 -28.33 -26.06 5.17
C ALA A 19 -28.64 -26.61 3.77
N SER A 20 -28.31 -25.86 2.71
CA SER A 20 -28.49 -26.32 1.33
C SER A 20 -27.29 -27.17 0.89
N PRO A 21 -27.51 -28.40 0.38
CA PRO A 21 -26.45 -29.25 -0.18
C PRO A 21 -25.65 -28.60 -1.31
N ALA A 22 -26.24 -27.60 -1.99
CA ALA A 22 -25.58 -26.84 -3.04
C ALA A 22 -24.51 -25.88 -2.48
N ALA A 23 -24.73 -25.32 -1.29
CA ALA A 23 -23.74 -24.46 -0.62
C ALA A 23 -22.55 -25.28 -0.14
N ASP A 24 -22.79 -26.46 0.43
CA ASP A 24 -21.74 -27.38 0.87
C ASP A 24 -20.90 -27.88 -0.31
N SER A 25 -21.52 -28.12 -1.47
CA SER A 25 -20.82 -28.54 -2.69
C SER A 25 -19.94 -27.43 -3.27
N PHE A 26 -20.39 -26.17 -3.19
CA PHE A 26 -19.59 -25.01 -3.61
C PHE A 26 -18.39 -24.78 -2.68
N ILE A 27 -18.60 -24.86 -1.36
CA ILE A 27 -17.55 -24.68 -0.35
C ILE A 27 -16.50 -25.79 -0.43
N ASN A 28 -16.93 -27.05 -0.62
CA ASN A 28 -16.03 -28.21 -0.68
C ASN A 28 -15.42 -28.47 -2.07
N GLY A 29 -15.97 -27.86 -3.13
CA GLY A 29 -15.50 -28.04 -4.51
C GLY A 29 -14.15 -27.37 -4.79
N ALA A 30 -13.74 -26.40 -3.97
CA ALA A 30 -12.45 -25.72 -4.11
C ALA A 30 -11.33 -26.44 -3.34
N LYS A 31 -11.04 -27.70 -3.69
CA LYS A 31 -9.76 -28.30 -3.31
C LYS A 31 -8.67 -27.66 -4.16
N ILE A 32 -8.01 -26.65 -3.62
CA ILE A 32 -6.76 -26.13 -4.18
C ILE A 32 -5.73 -27.23 -4.00
N ASP A 33 -5.51 -28.03 -5.05
CA ASP A 33 -4.38 -28.95 -5.11
C ASP A 33 -3.12 -28.09 -5.03
N GLY A 34 -2.45 -28.10 -3.88
CA GLY A 34 -1.21 -27.35 -3.60
C GLY A 34 0.00 -27.72 -4.48
N LYS A 35 -0.23 -28.40 -5.60
CA LYS A 35 0.78 -28.81 -6.59
C LYS A 35 1.24 -27.66 -7.49
N ASN A 36 0.49 -26.55 -7.53
CA ASN A 36 0.91 -25.32 -8.22
C ASN A 36 1.49 -24.26 -7.25
N GLY A 37 1.99 -24.70 -6.08
CA GLY A 37 2.74 -23.85 -5.18
C GLY A 37 4.06 -23.46 -5.84
N ALA A 38 4.08 -22.30 -6.49
CA ALA A 38 5.29 -21.60 -6.86
C ALA A 38 6.29 -21.74 -5.70
N VAL A 39 7.48 -22.26 -6.02
CA VAL A 39 8.59 -22.44 -5.10
C VAL A 39 8.62 -21.24 -4.15
N ALA A 40 8.36 -21.47 -2.86
CA ALA A 40 8.31 -20.40 -1.87
C ALA A 40 9.65 -19.68 -1.91
N ALA A 41 9.68 -18.54 -2.60
CA ALA A 41 10.86 -17.71 -2.71
C ALA A 41 11.27 -17.35 -1.29
N LYS A 42 12.50 -17.73 -0.92
CA LYS A 42 13.09 -17.45 0.39
C LYS A 42 12.80 -15.98 0.72
N PRO A 43 12.18 -15.65 1.87
CA PRO A 43 11.80 -14.27 2.16
C PRO A 43 13.07 -13.43 2.12
N ALA A 44 13.14 -12.53 1.14
CA ALA A 44 14.22 -11.55 1.07
C ALA A 44 14.27 -10.82 2.42
N GLN A 45 15.46 -10.66 2.99
CA GLN A 45 15.63 -9.97 4.26
C GLN A 45 14.86 -8.66 4.23
N ALA A 46 13.93 -8.50 5.18
CA ALA A 46 13.06 -7.34 5.23
C ALA A 46 13.95 -6.09 5.39
N LYS A 47 13.93 -5.20 4.39
CA LYS A 47 14.61 -3.90 4.49
C LYS A 47 14.07 -3.16 5.70
N VAL A 48 14.97 -2.79 6.62
CA VAL A 48 14.63 -1.95 7.77
C VAL A 48 14.57 -0.50 7.30
N TYR A 49 13.37 0.07 7.27
CA TYR A 49 13.16 1.47 6.89
C TYR A 49 13.17 2.36 8.13
N LYS A 50 13.99 3.42 8.10
CA LYS A 50 13.89 4.53 9.07
C LYS A 50 12.87 5.54 8.55
N ARG A 51 11.89 5.89 9.37
CA ARG A 51 10.96 6.99 9.09
C ARG A 51 11.63 8.30 9.51
N ILE A 52 11.70 9.24 8.58
CA ILE A 52 12.26 10.57 8.79
C ILE A 52 11.19 11.57 8.33
N MET A 53 10.93 12.60 9.15
CA MET A 53 10.02 13.68 8.80
C MET A 53 10.83 14.91 8.41
N PHE A 54 10.46 15.54 7.31
CA PHE A 54 10.97 16.83 6.88
C PHE A 54 9.81 17.66 6.34
N SER A 55 9.90 18.97 6.52
CA SER A 55 8.92 19.90 5.99
C SER A 55 9.24 20.22 4.53
N LEU A 56 8.21 20.29 3.70
CA LEU A 56 8.28 20.75 2.32
C LEU A 56 7.37 21.97 2.17
N THR A 57 7.72 22.87 1.26
CA THR A 57 6.77 23.87 0.79
C THR A 57 5.71 23.21 -0.10
N SER A 58 4.56 23.87 -0.27
CA SER A 58 3.47 23.36 -1.10
C SER A 58 3.89 23.16 -2.55
N GLU A 59 4.79 24.01 -3.06
CA GLU A 59 5.30 23.94 -4.44
C GLU A 59 6.15 22.68 -4.64
N ILE A 60 7.03 22.37 -3.69
CA ILE A 60 7.87 21.16 -3.77
C ILE A 60 7.02 19.90 -3.59
N ASP A 61 6.02 19.93 -2.70
CA ASP A 61 5.12 18.79 -2.51
C ASP A 61 4.33 18.47 -3.79
N ALA A 62 3.80 19.49 -4.47
CA ALA A 62 3.08 19.36 -5.73
C ALA A 62 4.00 18.87 -6.87
N GLU A 63 5.25 19.32 -6.91
CA GLU A 63 6.20 18.86 -7.92
C GLU A 63 6.57 17.38 -7.73
N VAL A 64 6.75 16.93 -6.48
CA VAL A 64 6.94 15.50 -6.17
C VAL A 64 5.73 14.68 -6.60
N GLU A 65 4.52 15.19 -6.40
CA GLU A 65 3.30 14.54 -6.87
C GLU A 65 3.29 14.43 -8.40
N ARG A 66 3.51 15.55 -9.10
CA ARG A 66 3.56 15.61 -10.56
C ARG A 66 4.54 14.59 -11.14
N LEU A 67 5.76 14.53 -10.60
CA LEU A 67 6.79 13.58 -11.02
C LEU A 67 6.38 12.12 -10.79
N SER A 68 5.66 11.84 -9.69
CA SER A 68 5.15 10.50 -9.42
C SER A 68 4.05 10.04 -10.38
N LEU A 69 3.32 10.99 -10.98
CA LEU A 69 2.22 10.74 -11.92
C LEU A 69 2.66 10.62 -13.39
N LEU A 70 3.94 10.86 -13.71
CA LEU A 70 4.44 10.68 -15.07
C LEU A 70 4.30 9.20 -15.52
N PRO A 71 4.08 8.94 -16.83
CA PRO A 71 3.96 7.59 -17.34
C PRO A 71 5.32 6.89 -17.39
N HIS A 72 5.65 6.15 -16.32
CA HIS A 72 6.95 5.48 -16.16
C HIS A 72 6.98 4.02 -16.65
N GLY A 73 5.84 3.47 -17.09
CA GLY A 73 5.71 2.03 -17.41
C GLY A 73 5.78 1.09 -16.20
N VAL A 74 6.05 1.65 -15.01
CA VAL A 74 6.07 0.98 -13.71
C VAL A 74 5.36 1.84 -12.67
N ARG A 75 4.91 1.23 -11.58
CA ARG A 75 4.34 1.98 -10.46
C ARG A 75 5.46 2.73 -9.73
N VAL A 76 5.36 4.06 -9.69
CA VAL A 76 6.30 4.95 -8.99
C VAL A 76 5.58 5.60 -7.82
N SER A 77 6.18 5.54 -6.63
CA SER A 77 5.68 6.25 -5.44
C SER A 77 6.42 7.58 -5.24
N ARG A 78 5.87 8.47 -4.42
CA ARG A 78 6.58 9.69 -3.98
C ARG A 78 7.95 9.37 -3.39
N SER A 79 8.08 8.27 -2.62
CA SER A 79 9.36 7.83 -2.08
C SER A 79 10.36 7.42 -3.16
N ASP A 80 9.91 6.87 -4.29
CA ASP A 80 10.79 6.54 -5.42
C ASP A 80 11.33 7.80 -6.10
N VAL A 81 10.49 8.83 -6.27
CA VAL A 81 10.91 10.14 -6.79
C VAL A 81 12.00 10.74 -5.91
N ILE A 82 11.79 10.77 -4.59
CA ILE A 82 12.80 11.29 -3.65
C ILE A 82 14.08 10.47 -3.69
N ARG A 83 13.99 9.13 -3.74
CA ARG A 83 15.17 8.25 -3.87
C ARG A 83 15.94 8.53 -5.17
N ALA A 84 15.25 8.72 -6.29
CA ALA A 84 15.86 9.05 -7.57
C ALA A 84 16.54 10.41 -7.54
N ALA A 85 15.91 11.42 -6.94
CA ALA A 85 16.50 12.76 -6.78
C ALA A 85 17.78 12.72 -5.92
N VAL A 86 17.77 11.98 -4.80
CA VAL A 86 18.96 11.81 -3.96
C VAL A 86 20.07 11.07 -4.71
N ALA A 87 19.75 10.01 -5.46
CA ALA A 87 20.72 9.30 -6.28
C ALA A 87 21.32 10.19 -7.37
N LEU A 88 20.51 11.04 -7.99
CA LEU A 88 20.98 12.04 -8.97
C LEU A 88 21.96 13.01 -8.32
N LEU A 89 21.64 13.59 -7.16
CA LEU A 89 22.55 14.50 -6.44
C LEU A 89 23.86 13.81 -6.07
N ALA A 90 23.80 12.57 -5.55
CA ALA A 90 24.99 11.80 -5.20
C ALA A 90 25.92 11.53 -6.41
N SER A 91 25.38 11.51 -7.63
CA SER A 91 26.17 11.29 -8.85
C SER A 91 26.92 12.53 -9.36
N GLN A 92 26.60 13.74 -8.87
CA GLN A 92 27.16 14.99 -9.39
C GLN A 92 28.48 15.43 -8.73
N GLY A 93 28.90 14.77 -7.65
CA GLY A 93 30.08 15.13 -6.87
C GLY A 93 29.85 16.31 -5.90
N ASP A 94 30.65 16.35 -4.84
CA ASP A 94 30.42 17.21 -3.67
C ASP A 94 30.39 18.71 -4.00
N GLU A 95 31.24 19.17 -4.92
CA GLU A 95 31.33 20.58 -5.31
C GLU A 95 30.04 21.07 -6.00
N ASN A 96 29.50 20.27 -6.92
CA ASN A 96 28.27 20.60 -7.64
C ASN A 96 27.07 20.58 -6.69
N VAL A 97 27.00 19.58 -5.81
CA VAL A 97 25.94 19.53 -4.78
C VAL A 97 26.03 20.74 -3.85
N SER A 98 27.23 21.12 -3.41
CA SER A 98 27.45 22.30 -2.58
C SER A 98 26.97 23.58 -3.28
N LYS A 99 27.26 23.72 -4.58
CA LYS A 99 26.79 24.85 -5.38
C LYS A 99 25.27 24.90 -5.48
N LEU A 100 24.62 23.78 -5.82
CA LEU A 100 23.16 23.69 -5.90
C LEU A 100 22.48 24.07 -4.57
N LEU A 101 23.04 23.61 -3.44
CA LEU A 101 22.51 23.93 -2.11
C LEU A 101 22.67 25.42 -1.77
N LYS A 102 23.77 26.07 -2.17
CA LYS A 102 23.96 27.52 -1.99
C LYS A 102 22.94 28.31 -2.80
N GLU A 103 22.78 27.98 -4.08
CA GLU A 103 21.81 28.66 -4.95
C GLU A 103 20.37 28.52 -4.43
N LEU A 104 20.04 27.40 -3.80
CA LEU A 104 18.74 27.18 -3.19
C LEU A 104 18.55 28.05 -1.94
N LYS A 105 19.60 28.17 -1.10
CA LYS A 105 19.59 29.03 0.10
C LYS A 105 19.56 30.53 -0.18
N GLU A 106 20.06 30.96 -1.34
CA GLU A 106 20.05 32.36 -1.74
C GLU A 106 18.72 32.79 -2.41
N LYS A 107 17.89 31.81 -2.82
CA LYS A 107 16.58 32.04 -3.43
C LYS A 107 15.41 32.05 -2.43
N ASP A 108 15.62 31.46 -1.25
CA ASP A 108 14.70 31.52 -0.10
C ASP A 108 14.77 32.90 0.58
#